data_AF-A0A8W8LK11-F1
#
_entry.id   AF-A0A8W8LK11-F1
#
_cell.length_a   1.000
_cell.length_b   1.000
_cell.length_c   1.000
_cell.angle_alpha   90.00
_cell.angle_beta   90.00
_cell.angle_gamma   90.00
#
_symmetry.space_group_name_H-M   'P 1'
#
loop_
_entity.id
_entity.type
_entity.pdbx_description
1 polymer ?
#
loop_
_entity_poly.entity_id
_entity_poly.type
_entity_poly.pdbx_seq_one_letter_code
_entity_poly.pdbx_strand_id
1 'polypeptide(L)' 'MKSPVEGVRGPLVAKTTLHIDSSPCDTFLDMKGWNKGIVIVNNFNLGRYWKVGPTRTLYIPAPLLKQGQNEVPAI' A
#
# COMPACT_ATOMS: atom_id res chain seq x y z
N MET A 1 3.29 8.04 3.52
CA MET A 1 2.61 8.35 2.24
C MET A 1 1.47 9.34 2.51
N LYS A 2 1.42 10.50 1.83
CA LYS A 2 0.31 11.48 1.97
C LYS A 2 -0.86 11.05 1.07
N SER A 3 -2.10 11.42 1.43
CA SER A 3 -3.27 11.21 0.55
C SER A 3 -2.98 11.80 -0.84
N PRO A 4 -3.16 11.03 -1.94
CA PRO A 4 -2.74 11.44 -3.27
C PRO A 4 -3.64 12.52 -3.91
N VAL A 5 -4.76 12.87 -3.29
CA VAL A 5 -5.68 13.90 -3.81
C VAL A 5 -6.31 14.69 -2.67
N GLU A 6 -6.13 16.00 -2.71
CA GLU A 6 -6.89 16.94 -1.90
C GLU A 6 -8.26 17.19 -2.56
N GLY A 7 -9.32 17.24 -1.75
CA GLY A 7 -10.66 17.62 -2.22
C GLY A 7 -11.58 16.50 -2.72
N VAL A 8 -11.09 15.27 -2.92
CA VAL A 8 -11.95 14.13 -3.28
C VAL A 8 -12.71 13.63 -2.04
N ARG A 9 -14.05 13.68 -2.10
CA ARG A 9 -14.93 13.15 -1.04
C ARG A 9 -15.56 11.85 -1.51
N GLY A 10 -15.21 10.75 -0.85
CA GLY A 10 -15.73 9.40 -1.14
C GLY A 10 -14.62 8.36 -1.25
N PRO A 11 -14.98 7.09 -1.51
CA PRO A 11 -14.00 6.04 -1.79
C PRO A 11 -13.18 6.39 -3.04
N LEU A 12 -11.87 6.19 -2.95
CA LEU A 12 -10.94 6.47 -4.03
C LEU A 12 -10.01 5.27 -4.20
N VAL A 13 -9.81 4.84 -5.44
CA VAL A 13 -8.73 3.91 -5.77
C VAL A 13 -7.51 4.71 -6.21
N ALA A 14 -6.48 4.73 -5.37
CA ALA A 14 -5.18 5.30 -5.71
C ALA A 14 -4.26 4.19 -6.23
N LYS A 15 -3.70 4.38 -7.42
CA LYS A 15 -2.69 3.47 -7.99
C LYS A 15 -1.32 4.11 -7.88
N THR A 16 -0.37 3.39 -7.28
CA THR A 16 1.05 3.75 -7.31
C THR A 16 1.90 2.58 -7.79
N THR A 17 3.10 2.89 -8.27
CA THR A 17 4.12 1.90 -8.58
C THR A 17 5.28 2.00 -7.58
N LEU A 18 5.89 0.85 -7.28
CA LEU A 18 7.11 0.73 -6.48
C LEU A 18 8.18 0.08 -7.35
N HIS A 19 9.31 0.77 -7.56
CA HIS A 19 10.45 0.22 -8.28
C HIS A 19 11.48 -0.35 -7.29
N ILE A 20 11.95 -1.57 -7.52
CA ILE A 20 12.94 -2.27 -6.68
C ILE A 20 14.14 -2.65 -7.55
N ASP A 21 15.30 -2.03 -7.32
CA ASP A 21 16.49 -2.25 -8.16
C ASP A 21 17.19 -3.59 -7.90
N SER A 22 17.09 -4.10 -6.67
CA SER A 22 17.77 -5.32 -6.19
C SER A 22 16.78 -6.44 -5.88
N SER A 23 17.28 -7.55 -5.31
CA SER A 23 16.41 -8.61 -4.78
C SER A 23 15.40 -8.03 -3.78
N PRO A 24 14.09 -8.32 -3.92
CA PRO A 24 13.09 -7.90 -2.95
C PRO A 24 13.35 -8.48 -1.56
N CYS A 25 12.91 -7.75 -0.55
CA CYS A 25 12.95 -8.14 0.86
C CYS A 25 11.58 -7.91 1.49
N ASP A 26 11.34 -8.58 2.60
CA ASP A 26 10.17 -8.35 3.43
C ASP A 26 10.13 -6.88 3.86
N THR A 27 8.96 -6.27 3.80
CA THR A 27 8.82 -4.84 4.10
C THR A 27 7.47 -4.52 4.73
N PHE A 28 7.28 -3.25 5.09
CA PHE A 28 6.07 -2.74 5.71
C PHE A 28 5.62 -1.47 5.02
N LEU A 29 4.34 -1.41 4.65
CA LEU A 29 3.71 -0.22 4.11
C LEU A 29 3.16 0.65 5.25
N ASP A 30 3.65 1.88 5.39
CA ASP A 30 3.19 2.83 6.42
C ASP A 30 1.91 3.56 6.01
N MET A 31 0.85 3.34 6.80
CA MET A 31 -0.49 3.87 6.57
C MET A 31 -0.81 5.12 7.41
N LYS A 32 0.16 5.73 8.11
CA LYS A 32 -0.07 6.90 8.98
C LYS A 32 -0.72 8.11 8.29
N GLY A 33 -0.62 8.23 6.96
CA GLY A 33 -1.25 9.30 6.18
C GLY A 33 -2.61 8.95 5.56
N TRP A 34 -3.11 7.73 5.76
CA TRP A 34 -4.35 7.24 5.17
C TRP A 34 -5.46 7.10 6.23
N ASN A 35 -6.72 7.14 5.78
CA ASN A 35 -7.89 7.07 6.68
C ASN A 35 -8.34 5.62 6.94
N LYS A 36 -8.90 4.95 5.94
CA LYS A 36 -9.41 3.58 6.04
C LYS A 36 -9.55 2.98 4.66
N GLY A 37 -9.21 1.70 4.52
CA GLY A 37 -9.50 0.95 3.31
C GLY A 37 -8.68 -0.33 3.19
N ILE A 38 -8.28 -0.69 1.96
CA ILE A 38 -7.55 -1.93 1.65
C ILE A 38 -6.33 -1.66 0.78
N VAL A 39 -5.33 -2.51 0.89
CA VAL A 39 -4.13 -2.47 0.03
C VAL A 39 -4.05 -3.74 -0.79
N ILE A 40 -3.78 -3.58 -2.07
CA ILE A 40 -3.53 -4.66 -3.02
C ILE A 40 -2.11 -4.47 -3.54
N VAL A 41 -1.29 -5.52 -3.54
CA VAL A 41 0.09 -5.52 -4.05
C VAL A 41 0.19 -6.58 -5.14
N ASN A 42 0.58 -6.21 -6.36
CA ASN A 42 0.71 -7.13 -7.49
C ASN A 42 -0.48 -8.10 -7.63
N ASN A 43 -1.70 -7.56 -7.56
CA ASN A 43 -2.96 -8.29 -7.62
C ASN A 43 -3.28 -9.22 -6.42
N PHE A 44 -2.51 -9.13 -5.33
CA PHE A 44 -2.77 -9.81 -4.06
C PHE A 44 -3.37 -8.86 -3.02
N ASN A 45 -4.48 -9.23 -2.39
CA ASN A 45 -5.09 -8.43 -1.32
C ASN A 45 -4.31 -8.60 -0.02
N LEU A 46 -3.60 -7.54 0.38
CA LEU A 46 -2.75 -7.51 1.58
C LEU A 46 -3.55 -7.40 2.87
N GLY A 47 -4.75 -6.81 2.79
CA GLY A 47 -5.64 -6.64 3.93
C GLY A 47 -6.11 -5.21 4.15
N ARG A 48 -6.66 -4.97 5.34
CA ARG A 48 -7.34 -3.72 5.73
C ARG A 48 -6.45 -2.86 6.61
N TYR A 49 -6.51 -1.55 6.41
CA TYR A 49 -5.93 -0.56 7.33
C TYR A 49 -7.00 0.39 7.86
N TRP A 50 -6.77 0.93 9.05
CA TRP A 50 -7.63 1.97 9.62
C TRP A 50 -6.83 2.86 10.56
N LYS A 51 -6.96 4.18 10.38
CA LYS A 51 -6.34 5.21 11.22
C LYS A 51 -6.68 5.12 12.71
N VAL A 52 -7.73 4.38 13.10
CA VAL A 52 -8.03 4.14 14.52
C VAL A 52 -6.90 3.33 15.20
N GLY A 53 -6.21 2.45 14.46
CA GLY A 53 -5.16 1.59 15.01
C GLY A 53 -5.69 0.33 15.71
N PRO A 54 -4.84 -0.45 16.42
CA PRO A 54 -3.43 -0.17 16.75
C PRO A 54 -2.47 -0.34 15.58
N THR A 55 -2.83 -1.15 14.58
CA THR A 55 -2.00 -1.43 13.41
C THR A 55 -1.82 -0.18 12.56
N ARG A 56 -0.56 0.22 12.32
CA ARG A 56 -0.20 1.40 11.51
C ARG A 56 0.51 1.04 10.20
N THR A 57 0.98 -0.20 10.10
CA THR A 57 1.70 -0.72 8.96
C THR A 57 1.07 -2.01 8.46
N LEU A 58 1.18 -2.28 7.17
CA LEU A 58 0.83 -3.58 6.59
C LEU A 58 2.10 -4.29 6.15
N TYR A 59 2.26 -5.54 6.58
CA TYR A 59 3.38 -6.39 6.20
C TYR A 59 3.25 -6.81 4.73
N ILE A 60 4.32 -6.67 3.96
CA ILE A 60 4.45 -7.14 2.58
C ILE A 60 5.56 -8.21 2.54
N PRO A 61 5.19 -9.48 2.35
CA PRO A 61 6.15 -10.55 2.10
C PRO A 61 6.95 -10.30 0.81
N ALA A 62 8.26 -10.54 0.85
CA ALA A 62 9.15 -10.48 -0.31
C ALA A 62 8.65 -11.32 -1.51
N PRO A 63 8.05 -12.51 -1.32
CA PRO A 63 7.52 -13.30 -2.45
C PRO A 63 6.38 -12.64 -3.22
N LEU A 64 5.71 -11.63 -2.65
CA LEU A 64 4.69 -10.85 -3.35
C LEU A 64 5.30 -9.72 -4.21
N LEU A 65 6.60 -9.48 -4.09
CA LEU A 65 7.34 -8.45 -4.79
C LEU A 65 8.23 -9.06 -5.87
N LYS A 66 8.57 -8.25 -6.87
CA LYS A 66 9.53 -8.59 -7.91
C LYS A 66 10.56 -7.48 -8.09
N GLN A 67 11.73 -7.83 -8.59
CA GLN A 67 12.69 -6.83 -9.07
C GLN A 67 12.07 -6.03 -10.22
N GLY A 68 12.34 -4.73 -10.27
CA GLY A 68 11.70 -3.78 -11.16
C GLY A 68 10.37 -3.24 -10.62
N GLN A 69 9.38 -3.09 -11.50
CA GLN A 69 8.14 -2.37 -11.19
C GLN A 69 7.08 -3.27 -10.54
N ASN A 70 6.56 -2.83 -9.38
CA ASN A 70 5.48 -3.46 -8.63
C ASN A 70 4.27 -2.52 -8.59
N GLU A 71 3.06 -3.07 -8.65
CA GLU A 71 1.83 -2.29 -8.54
C GLU A 71 1.31 -2.34 -7.10
N VAL A 72 1.01 -1.17 -6.53
CA VAL A 72 0.44 -1.06 -5.18
C VAL A 72 -0.82 -0.19 -5.20
N PRO A 73 -1.95 -0.71 -5.72
CA PRO A 73 -3.24 -0.05 -5.55
C PRO A 73 -3.67 -0.02 -4.09
N ALA A 74 -3.98 1.18 -3.58
CA ALA A 74 -4.63 1.39 -2.28
C ALA A 74 -6.03 1.98 -2.49
N ILE A 75 -7.00 1.48 -1.73
CA ILE A 75 -8.38 1.96 -1.68
C ILE A 75 -8.66 2.48 -0.28
#